data_AF-A0A4Q2X0L4-F1
#
_entry.id   AF-A0A4Q2X0L4-F1
#
_cell.length_a   1.000
_cell.length_b   1.000
_cell.length_c   1.000
_cell.angle_alpha   90.00
_cell.angle_beta   90.00
_cell.angle_gamma   90.00
#
_symmetry.space_group_name_H-M   'P 1'
#
loop_
_entity.id
_entity.type
_entity.pdbx_description
1 polymer ?
#
loop_
_entity_poly.entity_id
_entity_poly.type
_entity_poly.pdbx_seq_one_letter_code
_entity_poly.pdbx_strand_id
1 'polypeptide(L)'
;MSFGFGYEPIEWEDEITRLIDRLEEKSADGESLTRPERAIMDVVETVQLLDPEGDGLHEFWQSEIDHRRIIKSFDLVGASAVVDSLNASQWCQNRPDDRDSYTETEAEYLAGIEEELYDALAELPDLVAEFVEDELGA
;
A
#
# COMPACT_ATOMS: atom_id res chain seq x y z
N MET A 1 -27.49 -1.95 7.74
CA MET A 1 -26.76 -3.17 8.12
C MET A 1 -25.35 -2.93 7.64
N SER A 2 -24.43 -2.59 8.54
CA SER A 2 -23.02 -2.46 8.17
C SER A 2 -22.42 -3.86 8.22
N PHE A 3 -22.05 -4.39 7.06
CA PHE A 3 -21.14 -5.53 6.98
C PHE A 3 -19.73 -4.95 7.13
N GLY A 4 -19.24 -4.84 8.37
CA GLY A 4 -17.83 -4.62 8.61
C GLY A 4 -17.12 -5.94 8.41
N PHE A 5 -16.50 -6.15 7.26
CA PHE A 5 -15.40 -7.10 7.18
C PHE A 5 -14.28 -6.50 8.02
N GLY A 6 -14.03 -7.11 9.18
CA GLY A 6 -13.08 -6.61 10.17
C GLY A 6 -11.66 -6.81 9.69
N TYR A 7 -11.17 -5.87 8.89
CA TYR A 7 -9.75 -5.65 8.71
C TYR A 7 -9.27 -4.72 9.80
N GLU A 8 -8.27 -5.16 10.55
CA GLU A 8 -7.59 -4.32 11.51
C GLU A 8 -6.52 -3.52 10.75
N PRO A 9 -6.37 -2.21 11.03
CA PRO A 9 -5.32 -1.41 10.41
C PRO A 9 -3.96 -2.05 10.67
N ILE A 10 -3.05 -1.95 9.70
CA ILE A 10 -1.72 -2.54 9.82
C ILE A 10 -1.01 -1.96 11.04
N GLU A 11 -0.63 -2.83 11.97
CA GLU A 11 0.19 -2.48 13.13
C GLU A 11 1.67 -2.68 12.80
N TRP A 12 2.43 -1.59 12.83
CA TRP A 12 3.87 -1.61 12.62
C TRP A 12 4.62 -1.87 13.91
N GLU A 13 5.73 -2.59 13.82
CA GLU A 13 6.62 -2.77 14.97
C GLU A 13 7.23 -1.44 15.43
N ASP A 14 7.48 -1.35 16.73
CA ASP A 14 8.08 -0.21 17.44
C ASP A 14 9.34 0.36 16.75
N GLU A 15 10.15 -0.53 16.17
CA GLU A 15 11.36 -0.18 15.44
C GLU A 15 11.05 0.48 14.09
N ILE A 16 10.10 -0.09 13.34
CA ILE A 16 9.62 0.46 12.07
C ILE A 16 9.00 1.84 12.32
N THR A 17 8.19 2.01 13.36
CA THR A 17 7.63 3.33 13.72
C THR A 17 8.72 4.37 13.96
N ARG A 18 9.75 4.05 14.77
CA ARG A 18 10.88 4.97 15.02
C ARG A 18 11.69 5.26 13.76
N LEU A 19 11.77 4.30 12.83
CA LEU A 19 12.41 4.50 11.55
C LEU A 19 11.60 5.49 10.70
N ILE A 20 10.29 5.32 10.59
CA ILE A 20 9.39 6.23 9.87
C ILE A 20 9.55 7.66 10.40
N ASP A 21 9.45 7.86 11.72
CA ASP A 21 9.62 9.18 12.35
C ASP A 21 10.94 9.85 11.94
N ARG A 22 12.04 9.07 11.91
CA ARG A 22 13.36 9.56 11.52
C ARG A 22 13.43 9.93 10.04
N LEU A 23 12.80 9.14 9.18
CA LEU A 23 12.78 9.39 7.73
C LEU A 23 11.92 10.61 7.38
N GLU A 24 10.82 10.82 8.10
CA GLU A 24 9.99 12.02 8.00
C GLU A 24 10.79 13.26 8.41
N GLU A 25 11.48 13.24 9.55
CA GLU A 25 12.35 14.34 9.99
C GLU A 25 13.44 14.64 8.96
N LYS A 26 14.14 13.61 8.49
CA LYS A 26 15.18 13.72 7.45
C LYS A 26 14.63 14.38 6.18
N SER A 27 13.46 13.97 5.73
CA SER A 27 12.82 14.56 4.55
C SER A 27 12.36 16.00 4.79
N ALA A 28 11.88 16.32 6.00
CA ALA A 28 11.47 17.67 6.39
C ALA A 28 12.66 18.64 6.46
N ASP A 29 13.83 18.15 6.86
CA ASP A 29 15.09 18.89 6.86
C ASP A 29 15.69 19.08 5.45
N GLY A 30 15.04 18.52 4.42
CA GLY A 30 15.42 18.66 3.02
C GLY A 30 16.51 17.70 2.55
N GLU A 31 16.84 16.69 3.36
CA GLU A 31 17.75 15.62 2.96
C GLU A 31 17.05 14.62 2.04
N SER A 32 17.77 14.14 1.03
CA SER A 32 17.24 13.11 0.13
C SER A 32 17.24 11.75 0.80
N LEU A 33 16.09 11.06 0.77
CA LEU A 33 16.01 9.64 1.13
C LEU A 33 16.74 8.79 0.08
N THR A 34 17.43 7.76 0.56
CA THR A 34 17.98 6.68 -0.26
C THR A 34 16.86 5.84 -0.86
N ARG A 35 17.20 4.91 -1.76
CA ARG A 35 16.20 4.05 -2.40
C ARG A 35 15.45 3.15 -1.40
N PRO A 36 16.11 2.43 -0.46
CA PRO A 36 15.41 1.63 0.54
C PRO A 36 14.55 2.49 1.50
N GLU A 37 15.08 3.62 1.98
CA GLU A 37 14.34 4.55 2.83
C GLU A 37 13.08 5.08 2.15
N ARG A 38 13.19 5.45 0.86
CA ARG A 38 12.03 5.89 0.08
C ARG A 38 11.00 4.77 -0.12
N ALA A 39 11.45 3.54 -0.30
CA ALA A 39 10.56 2.41 -0.49
C ALA A 39 9.71 2.13 0.77
N ILE A 40 10.32 2.23 1.96
CA ILE A 40 9.60 2.09 3.23
C ILE A 40 8.54 3.19 3.38
N MET A 41 8.91 4.45 3.13
CA MET A 41 7.96 5.57 3.17
C MET A 41 6.81 5.35 2.19
N ASP A 42 7.12 5.02 0.94
CA ASP A 42 6.12 4.75 -0.09
C ASP A 42 5.13 3.64 0.32
N VAL A 43 5.64 2.54 0.90
CA VAL A 43 4.81 1.42 1.36
C VAL A 43 3.92 1.84 2.52
N VAL A 44 4.48 2.43 3.57
CA VAL A 44 3.76 2.83 4.79
C VAL A 44 2.68 3.87 4.49
N GLU A 45 3.00 4.87 3.65
CA GLU A 45 2.04 5.89 3.22
C GLU A 45 0.92 5.28 2.36
N THR A 46 1.25 4.34 1.47
CA THR A 46 0.25 3.74 0.57
C THR A 46 -0.69 2.80 1.28
N VAL A 47 -0.23 2.06 2.29
CA VAL A 47 -1.09 1.16 3.08
C VAL A 47 -2.32 1.88 3.63
N GLN A 48 -2.16 3.13 4.07
CA GLN A 48 -3.27 3.95 4.58
C GLN A 48 -4.31 4.30 3.50
N LEU A 49 -3.89 4.37 2.23
CA LEU A 49 -4.78 4.60 1.09
C LEU A 49 -5.50 3.33 0.64
N LEU A 50 -4.96 2.16 0.97
CA LEU A 50 -5.55 0.87 0.63
C LEU A 50 -6.58 0.42 1.67
N ASP A 51 -6.87 1.24 2.69
CA ASP A 51 -7.74 0.90 3.80
C ASP A 51 -9.14 0.41 3.33
N PRO A 52 -9.63 -0.74 3.82
CA PRO A 52 -10.94 -1.29 3.49
C PRO A 52 -12.13 -0.48 3.98
N GLU A 53 -11.95 0.44 4.93
CA GLU A 53 -12.96 1.44 5.31
C GLU A 53 -13.09 2.57 4.26
N GLY A 54 -12.11 2.71 3.36
CA GLY A 54 -12.09 3.65 2.24
C GLY A 54 -12.53 3.03 0.91
N ASP A 55 -12.13 3.67 -0.20
CA ASP A 55 -12.40 3.16 -1.55
C ASP A 55 -11.31 2.20 -2.06
N GLY A 56 -10.35 1.84 -1.20
CA GLY A 56 -9.36 0.78 -1.42
C GLY A 56 -8.58 0.96 -2.73
N LEU A 57 -8.63 -0.06 -3.58
CA LEU A 57 -7.92 -0.04 -4.86
C LEU A 57 -8.46 1.04 -5.82
N HIS A 58 -9.74 1.41 -5.71
CA HIS A 58 -10.27 2.52 -6.49
C HIS A 58 -9.58 3.83 -6.10
N GLU A 59 -9.55 4.15 -4.82
CA GLU A 59 -8.92 5.36 -4.28
C GLU A 59 -7.43 5.44 -4.63
N PHE A 60 -6.71 4.32 -4.46
CA PHE A 60 -5.31 4.22 -4.87
C PHE A 60 -5.12 4.66 -6.33
N TRP A 61 -5.91 4.13 -7.26
CA TRP A 61 -5.77 4.43 -8.69
C TRP A 61 -6.27 5.81 -9.11
N GLN A 62 -7.20 6.42 -8.36
CA GLN A 62 -7.66 7.79 -8.59
C GLN A 62 -6.75 8.85 -7.95
N SER A 63 -5.90 8.47 -7.00
CA SER A 63 -4.98 9.40 -6.34
C SER A 63 -3.89 9.93 -7.29
N GLU A 64 -3.36 11.12 -6.98
CA GLU A 64 -2.29 11.78 -7.77
C GLU A 64 -0.88 11.24 -7.47
N ILE A 65 -0.76 10.11 -6.79
CA ILE A 65 0.54 9.51 -6.44
C ILE A 65 1.23 8.92 -7.67
N ASP A 66 2.55 8.74 -7.59
CA ASP A 66 3.30 8.05 -8.64
C ASP A 66 3.13 6.53 -8.49
N HIS A 67 2.04 5.97 -9.03
CA HIS A 67 1.72 4.54 -8.91
C HIS A 67 2.88 3.64 -9.35
N ARG A 68 3.64 4.05 -10.37
CA ARG A 68 4.79 3.27 -10.87
C ARG A 68 5.92 3.25 -9.85
N ARG A 69 6.15 4.35 -9.14
CA ARG A 69 7.10 4.39 -8.02
C ARG A 69 6.63 3.47 -6.90
N ILE A 70 5.37 3.61 -6.49
CA ILE A 70 4.79 2.82 -5.41
C ILE A 70 4.88 1.31 -5.69
N ILE A 71 4.46 0.86 -6.87
CA ILE A 71 4.54 -0.56 -7.26
C ILE A 71 5.99 -1.08 -7.18
N LYS A 72 6.97 -0.28 -7.60
CA LYS A 72 8.39 -0.65 -7.48
C LYS A 72 8.89 -0.69 -6.05
N SER A 73 8.30 0.10 -5.16
CA SER A 73 8.63 0.11 -3.74
C SER A 73 8.11 -1.16 -3.05
N PHE A 74 6.87 -1.58 -3.34
CA PHE A 74 6.35 -2.88 -2.90
C PHE A 74 7.16 -4.05 -3.47
N ASP A 75 7.52 -4.01 -4.75
CA ASP A 75 8.39 -5.02 -5.39
C ASP A 75 9.76 -5.09 -4.72
N LEU A 76 10.34 -3.94 -4.34
CA LEU A 76 11.64 -3.87 -3.67
C LEU A 76 11.61 -4.47 -2.26
N VAL A 77 10.51 -4.30 -1.53
CA VAL A 77 10.29 -4.89 -0.20
C VAL A 77 9.94 -6.38 -0.29
N GLY A 78 9.70 -6.91 -1.51
CA GLY A 78 9.36 -8.32 -1.71
C GLY A 78 7.88 -8.64 -1.60
N ALA A 79 7.01 -7.62 -1.51
CA ALA A 79 5.56 -7.76 -1.41
C ALA A 79 4.91 -8.08 -2.77
N SER A 80 5.34 -9.18 -3.40
CA SER A 80 4.93 -9.59 -4.74
C SER A 80 3.42 -9.81 -4.89
N ALA A 81 2.76 -10.39 -3.88
CA ALA A 81 1.31 -10.57 -3.90
C ALA A 81 0.56 -9.22 -3.91
N VAL A 82 1.03 -8.22 -3.15
CA VAL A 82 0.49 -6.85 -3.22
C VAL A 82 0.70 -6.27 -4.61
N VAL A 83 1.90 -6.43 -5.20
CA VAL A 83 2.20 -5.97 -6.56
C VAL A 83 1.26 -6.60 -7.59
N ASP A 84 0.96 -7.88 -7.46
CA ASP A 84 0.03 -8.59 -8.36
C ASP A 84 -1.38 -8.01 -8.25
N SER A 85 -1.89 -7.78 -7.03
CA SER A 85 -3.21 -7.15 -6.82
C SER A 85 -3.29 -5.72 -7.34
N LEU A 86 -2.23 -4.92 -7.14
CA LEU A 86 -2.13 -3.58 -7.74
C LEU A 86 -2.20 -3.70 -9.27
N ASN A 87 -1.35 -4.51 -9.89
CA ASN A 87 -1.35 -4.66 -11.35
C ASN A 87 -2.68 -5.19 -11.90
N ALA A 88 -3.34 -6.12 -11.21
CA ALA A 88 -4.64 -6.67 -11.59
C ALA A 88 -5.76 -5.62 -11.57
N SER A 89 -5.64 -4.61 -10.71
CA SER A 89 -6.61 -3.51 -10.56
C SER A 89 -6.27 -2.26 -11.37
N GLN A 90 -5.16 -2.23 -12.14
CA GLN A 90 -4.73 -1.07 -12.91
C GLN A 90 -5.81 -0.48 -13.84
N TRP A 91 -6.76 -1.30 -14.29
CA TRP A 91 -7.88 -0.84 -15.12
C TRP A 91 -8.76 0.22 -14.45
N CYS A 92 -8.75 0.32 -13.11
CA CYS A 92 -9.45 1.36 -12.35
C CYS A 92 -9.02 2.78 -12.76
N GLN A 93 -7.79 2.99 -13.24
CA GLN A 93 -7.31 4.29 -13.73
C GLN A 93 -8.13 4.87 -14.88
N ASN A 94 -8.82 4.01 -15.65
CA ASN A 94 -9.61 4.43 -16.81
C ASN A 94 -11.11 4.51 -16.50
N ARG A 95 -11.48 4.46 -15.21
CA ARG A 95 -12.87 4.52 -14.74
C ARG A 95 -13.22 5.92 -14.25
N PRO A 96 -14.52 6.26 -14.18
CA PRO A 96 -14.97 7.49 -13.53
C PRO A 96 -14.43 7.59 -12.11
N ASP A 97 -14.28 8.81 -11.60
CA ASP A 97 -13.81 9.11 -10.24
C ASP A 97 -14.73 8.58 -9.13
N ASP A 98 -15.89 8.02 -9.50
CA ASP A 98 -16.94 7.56 -8.60
C ASP A 98 -17.06 6.03 -8.70
N ARG A 99 -16.71 5.33 -7.61
CA ARG A 99 -16.72 3.86 -7.52
C ARG A 99 -18.12 3.27 -7.73
N ASP A 100 -19.17 3.97 -7.32
CA ASP A 100 -20.57 3.54 -7.51
C ASP A 100 -20.98 3.47 -8.99
N SER A 101 -20.18 4.05 -9.88
CA SER A 101 -20.39 3.97 -11.33
C SER A 101 -19.93 2.65 -11.96
N TYR A 102 -19.38 1.73 -11.17
CA TYR A 102 -18.91 0.43 -11.64
C TYR A 102 -20.08 -0.48 -11.98
N THR A 103 -19.94 -1.29 -13.02
CA THR A 103 -20.91 -2.36 -13.29
C THR A 103 -20.82 -3.44 -12.21
N GLU A 104 -21.87 -4.24 -12.04
CA GLU A 104 -21.88 -5.36 -11.09
C GLU A 104 -20.68 -6.30 -11.30
N THR A 105 -20.34 -6.61 -12.56
CA THR A 105 -19.17 -7.44 -12.90
C THR A 105 -17.85 -6.77 -12.49
N GLU A 106 -17.72 -5.46 -12.67
CA GLU A 106 -16.49 -4.72 -12.30
C GLU A 106 -16.33 -4.61 -10.79
N ALA A 107 -17.43 -4.38 -10.07
CA ALA A 107 -17.43 -4.34 -8.61
C ALA A 107 -17.11 -5.71 -8.02
N GLU A 108 -17.70 -6.79 -8.54
CA GLU A 108 -17.41 -8.16 -8.10
C GLU A 108 -15.95 -8.54 -8.41
N TYR A 109 -15.43 -8.16 -9.59
CA TYR A 109 -14.04 -8.42 -9.95
C TYR A 109 -13.07 -7.63 -9.07
N LEU A 110 -13.33 -6.36 -8.79
CA LEU A 110 -12.50 -5.55 -7.91
C LEU A 110 -12.50 -6.11 -6.48
N ALA A 111 -13.66 -6.51 -5.96
CA ALA A 111 -13.77 -7.10 -4.63
C ALA A 111 -12.94 -8.39 -4.48
N GLY A 112 -12.87 -9.22 -5.52
CA GLY A 112 -12.00 -10.41 -5.52
C GLY A 112 -10.50 -10.05 -5.48
N ILE A 113 -10.08 -9.01 -6.20
CA ILE A 113 -8.69 -8.52 -6.14
C ILE A 113 -8.39 -7.92 -4.75
N GLU A 114 -9.35 -7.20 -4.17
CA GLU A 114 -9.20 -6.61 -2.84
C GLU A 114 -9.09 -7.69 -1.75
N GLU A 115 -9.85 -8.78 -1.84
CA GLU A 115 -9.69 -9.94 -0.94
C GLU A 115 -8.25 -10.47 -0.95
N GLU A 116 -7.68 -10.71 -2.14
CA GLU A 116 -6.29 -11.16 -2.29
C GLU A 116 -5.28 -10.10 -1.81
N LEU A 117 -5.53 -8.82 -2.10
CA LEU A 117 -4.71 -7.71 -1.61
C LEU A 117 -4.63 -7.71 -0.09
N TYR A 118 -5.77 -7.83 0.58
CA TYR A 118 -5.82 -7.67 2.02
C TYR A 118 -5.19 -8.86 2.77
N ASP A 119 -5.32 -10.08 2.23
CA ASP A 119 -4.56 -11.23 2.71
C ASP A 119 -3.05 -10.96 2.59
N ALA A 120 -2.60 -10.39 1.46
CA ALA A 120 -1.19 -10.05 1.25
C ALA A 120 -0.71 -8.89 2.15
N LEU A 121 -1.57 -7.91 2.46
CA LEU A 121 -1.26 -6.82 3.37
C LEU A 121 -1.05 -7.29 4.81
N ALA A 122 -1.69 -8.39 5.22
CA ALA A 122 -1.47 -8.96 6.55
C ALA A 122 -0.03 -9.48 6.75
N GLU A 123 0.64 -9.90 5.68
CA GLU A 123 2.05 -10.36 5.72
C GLU A 123 3.06 -9.21 5.55
N LEU A 124 2.59 -8.01 5.20
CA LEU A 124 3.45 -6.87 4.87
C LEU A 124 4.34 -6.40 6.03
N PRO A 125 3.89 -6.35 7.31
CA PRO A 125 4.76 -5.98 8.42
C PRO A 125 6.02 -6.83 8.52
N ASP A 126 5.88 -8.15 8.38
CA ASP A 126 7.00 -9.09 8.45
C ASP A 126 7.98 -8.86 7.29
N LEU A 127 7.47 -8.62 6.07
CA LEU A 127 8.30 -8.30 4.90
C LEU A 127 9.06 -6.98 5.06
N VAL A 128 8.40 -5.96 5.61
CA VAL A 128 9.05 -4.67 5.87
C VAL A 128 10.12 -4.81 6.95
N ALA A 129 9.87 -5.58 8.01
CA ALA A 129 10.86 -5.85 9.06
C ALA A 129 12.10 -6.55 8.49
N GLU A 130 11.92 -7.62 7.71
CA GLU A 130 13.00 -8.34 7.04
C GLU A 130 13.80 -7.41 6.12
N PHE A 131 13.12 -6.60 5.31
CA PHE A 131 13.76 -5.64 4.41
C PHE A 131 14.58 -4.58 5.15
N VAL A 132 14.09 -4.09 6.30
CA VAL A 132 14.79 -3.12 7.13
C VAL A 132 16.06 -3.72 7.74
N GLU A 133 15.99 -4.94 8.27
CA GLU A 133 17.16 -5.66 8.79
C GLU A 133 18.22 -5.83 7.68
N ASP A 134 17.81 -6.27 6.50
CA ASP A 134 18.72 -6.59 5.39
C ASP A 134 19.37 -5.35 4.75
N GLU A 135 18.60 -4.29 4.48
CA GLU A 135 19.07 -3.14 3.69
C GLU A 135 19.54 -1.96 4.54
N LEU A 136 19.03 -1.81 5.77
CA LEU A 136 19.35 -0.70 6.65
C LEU A 136 20.19 -1.11 7.87
N GLY A 137 20.30 -2.41 8.15
CA GLY A 137 21.07 -2.94 9.27
C GLY A 137 20.60 -2.42 10.62
N ALA A 138 19.27 -2.23 10.74
CA ALA A 138 18.62 -1.87 11.99
C ALA A 138 18.59 -3.07 12.94
#